data_AF-A0A519BBU4-F1
#
_entry.id   AF-A0A519BBU4-F1
#
_cell.length_a   1.000
_cell.length_b   1.000
_cell.length_c   1.000
_cell.angle_alpha   90.00
_cell.angle_beta   90.00
_cell.angle_gamma   90.00
#
_symmetry.space_group_name_H-M   'P 1'
#
loop_
_entity.id
_entity.type
_entity.pdbx_description
1 polymer ?
#
loop_
_entity_poly.entity_id
_entity_poly.type
_entity_poly.pdbx_seq_one_letter_code
_entity_poly.pdbx_strand_id
1 'polypeptide(L)'
;MIDTEKLKTIEAETVLNALGLPYKKTGDRLMALAVYRDENTESISIQKRDEKWLWKDFGTGKGGSWIDLVMSALSLNYIDAIKFLNNIENAEINNDYYKKNFSFGCQKEKEFKPTAFEITTITEIKNFELIDYLHSRAVYFIPDWLKQINYSIIKNNKTYLNSALGIKNSAGRYALRNEKIKMNIGKSAYSLFSKDPKKQLIFVVEGMFDGLTVAEKMKGRLYDLIILNSVKNLNGLVLKILSNYKNIILALDNDEGGKEAQNRIIRHIKSVPINKLTFKAKDLNEALILKEKIGVALCQL
;
A
#
# COMPACT_ATOMS: atom_id res chain seq x y z
N MET A 1 17.42 24.61 19.88
CA MET A 1 17.51 24.50 18.41
C MET A 1 18.32 23.24 18.13
N ILE A 2 17.86 22.34 17.26
CA ILE A 2 18.58 21.08 16.99
C ILE A 2 19.75 21.41 16.05
N ASP A 3 20.97 21.00 16.43
CA ASP A 3 22.17 21.21 15.63
C ASP A 3 22.24 20.18 14.50
N THR A 4 21.98 20.61 13.27
CA THR A 4 21.91 19.73 12.11
C THR A 4 23.28 19.26 11.61
N GLU A 5 24.37 19.93 11.97
CA GLU A 5 25.71 19.46 11.63
C GLU A 5 26.11 18.28 12.51
N LYS A 6 25.74 18.31 13.78
CA LYS A 6 25.91 17.19 14.71
C LYS A 6 25.13 15.94 14.28
N LEU A 7 23.92 16.11 13.74
CA LEU A 7 23.14 14.97 13.25
C LEU A 7 23.81 14.22 12.08
N LYS A 8 24.67 14.88 11.31
CA LYS A 8 25.39 14.27 10.17
C LYS A 8 26.59 13.44 10.62
N THR A 9 27.01 13.56 11.87
CA THR A 9 28.14 12.82 12.45
C THR A 9 27.71 11.60 13.26
N ILE A 10 26.41 11.37 13.44
CA ILE A 10 25.89 10.17 14.12
C ILE A 10 26.47 8.92 13.46
N GLU A 11 26.96 7.98 14.28
CA GLU A 11 27.57 6.75 13.78
C GLU A 11 26.61 5.95 12.89
N ALA A 12 27.16 5.39 11.82
CA ALA A 12 26.36 4.81 10.74
C ALA A 12 25.53 3.62 11.20
N GLU A 13 26.11 2.77 12.05
CA GLU A 13 25.42 1.62 12.63
C GLU A 13 24.17 2.05 13.41
N THR A 14 24.25 3.16 14.14
CA THR A 14 23.14 3.71 14.92
C THR A 14 21.98 4.12 14.03
N VAL A 15 22.24 4.86 12.94
CA VAL A 15 21.21 5.29 12.00
C VAL A 15 20.64 4.11 11.21
N LEU A 16 21.50 3.19 10.73
CA LEU A 16 21.08 2.03 9.95
C LEU A 16 20.24 1.04 10.77
N ASN A 17 20.61 0.80 12.03
CA ASN A 17 19.85 -0.04 12.94
C ASN A 17 18.48 0.58 13.26
N ALA A 18 18.41 1.89 13.47
CA ALA A 18 17.15 2.60 13.70
C ALA A 18 16.22 2.57 12.47
N LEU A 19 16.79 2.63 11.27
CA LEU A 19 16.05 2.48 10.01
C LEU A 19 15.71 1.02 9.67
N GLY A 20 16.29 0.05 10.39
CA GLY A 20 16.12 -1.37 10.10
C GLY A 20 16.71 -1.80 8.75
N LEU A 21 17.74 -1.10 8.27
CA LEU A 21 18.44 -1.43 7.02
C LEU A 21 19.54 -2.45 7.30
N PRO A 22 19.49 -3.67 6.75
CA PRO A 22 20.61 -4.60 6.81
C PRO A 22 21.82 -4.00 6.07
N TYR A 23 23.01 -4.17 6.63
CA TYR A 23 24.25 -3.70 6.02
C TYR A 23 25.40 -4.67 6.25
N LYS A 24 26.41 -4.57 5.38
CA LYS A 24 27.70 -5.24 5.53
C LYS A 24 28.84 -4.26 5.30
N LYS A 25 29.97 -4.49 5.96
CA LYS A 25 31.19 -3.72 5.73
C LYS A 25 31.93 -4.27 4.52
N THR A 26 32.26 -3.40 3.57
CA THR A 26 33.04 -3.73 2.37
C THR A 26 34.16 -2.70 2.24
N GLY A 27 35.37 -3.08 2.67
CA GLY A 27 36.50 -2.16 2.75
C GLY A 27 36.25 -1.00 3.73
N ASP A 28 36.38 0.22 3.23
CA ASP A 28 36.14 1.49 3.94
C ASP A 28 34.66 1.93 3.94
N ARG A 29 33.77 1.16 3.30
CA ARG A 29 32.36 1.50 3.14
C ARG A 29 31.44 0.53 3.87
N LEU A 30 30.26 1.04 4.23
CA LEU A 30 29.11 0.20 4.56
C LEU A 30 28.22 0.10 3.32
N MET A 31 27.82 -1.12 2.98
CA MET A 31 26.89 -1.40 1.91
C MET A 31 25.58 -1.85 2.55
N ALA A 32 24.52 -1.06 2.38
CA ALA A 32 23.20 -1.31 2.94
C ALA A 32 22.19 -1.69 1.84
N LEU A 33 21.23 -2.52 2.24
CA LEU A 33 20.14 -2.93 1.36
C LEU A 33 19.07 -1.84 1.31
N ALA A 34 18.63 -1.43 0.12
CA ALA A 34 17.46 -0.59 -0.04
C ALA A 34 16.18 -1.42 0.18
N VAL A 35 15.88 -1.77 1.43
CA VAL A 35 14.75 -2.65 1.80
C VAL A 35 13.40 -2.16 1.27
N TYR A 36 13.28 -0.86 1.03
CA TYR A 36 12.10 -0.19 0.47
C TYR A 36 11.95 -0.39 -1.06
N ARG A 37 12.90 -1.04 -1.75
CA ARG A 37 12.87 -1.33 -3.20
C ARG A 37 12.88 -2.83 -3.57
N ASP A 38 12.84 -3.75 -2.59
CA ASP A 38 12.98 -5.21 -2.79
C ASP A 38 14.18 -5.59 -3.65
N GLU A 39 15.32 -5.10 -3.19
CA GLU A 39 16.61 -5.39 -3.78
C GLU A 39 17.20 -6.64 -3.12
N ASN A 40 17.82 -7.52 -3.90
CA ASN A 40 18.54 -8.69 -3.39
C ASN A 40 20.05 -8.45 -3.23
N THR A 41 20.53 -7.25 -3.57
CA THR A 41 21.94 -6.87 -3.58
C THR A 41 22.10 -5.45 -3.07
N GLU A 42 23.06 -5.19 -2.21
CA GLU A 42 23.24 -3.90 -1.54
C GLU A 42 23.67 -2.82 -2.54
N SER A 43 22.83 -1.80 -2.72
CA SER A 43 23.09 -0.66 -3.62
C SER A 43 23.36 0.65 -2.91
N ILE A 44 23.07 0.74 -1.60
CA ILE A 44 23.32 1.94 -0.81
C ILE A 44 24.74 1.86 -0.27
N SER A 45 25.60 2.75 -0.75
CA SER A 45 26.97 2.86 -0.30
C SER A 45 27.13 4.03 0.65
N ILE A 46 27.75 3.78 1.79
CA ILE A 46 27.87 4.71 2.91
C ILE A 46 29.34 4.83 3.28
N GLN A 47 29.81 6.06 3.44
CA GLN A 47 31.20 6.36 3.79
C GLN A 47 31.28 7.64 4.64
N LYS A 48 32.24 7.67 5.56
CA LYS A 48 32.55 8.86 6.34
C LYS A 48 33.50 9.76 5.54
N ARG A 49 33.20 11.06 5.44
CA ARG A 49 34.04 12.10 4.82
C ARG A 49 33.94 13.36 5.68
N ASP A 50 35.08 13.95 6.02
CA ASP A 50 35.16 15.18 6.82
C ASP A 50 34.24 15.13 8.06
N GLU A 51 34.39 14.03 8.82
CA GLU A 51 33.61 13.67 10.03
C GLU A 51 32.12 13.38 9.83
N LYS A 52 31.58 13.59 8.63
CA LYS A 52 30.17 13.38 8.29
C LYS A 52 29.97 12.10 7.52
N TRP A 53 28.82 11.48 7.70
CA TRP A 53 28.45 10.32 6.93
C TRP A 53 27.63 10.72 5.70
N LEU A 54 28.04 10.18 4.56
CA LEU A 54 27.37 10.37 3.29
C LEU A 54 26.96 9.02 2.72
N TRP A 55 25.77 8.99 2.11
CA TRP A 55 25.24 7.83 1.42
C TRP A 55 25.01 8.15 -0.05
N LYS A 56 25.06 7.10 -0.88
CA LYS A 56 24.65 7.12 -2.28
C LYS A 56 23.98 5.80 -2.62
N ASP A 57 22.79 5.87 -3.18
CA ASP A 57 22.07 4.72 -3.74
C ASP A 57 22.37 4.63 -5.24
N PHE A 58 23.11 3.60 -5.62
CA PHE A 58 23.45 3.34 -7.02
C PHE A 58 22.26 2.85 -7.86
N GLY A 59 21.19 2.35 -7.24
CA GLY A 59 19.97 1.95 -7.93
C GLY A 59 19.06 3.11 -8.31
N THR A 60 19.09 4.22 -7.56
CA THR A 60 18.24 5.41 -7.84
C THR A 60 19.01 6.67 -8.21
N GLY A 61 20.33 6.69 -8.01
CA GLY A 61 21.18 7.86 -8.18
C GLY A 61 21.08 8.89 -7.05
N LYS A 62 20.21 8.67 -6.05
CA LYS A 62 20.04 9.56 -4.90
C LYS A 62 21.21 9.43 -3.93
N GLY A 63 21.41 10.44 -3.10
CA GLY A 63 22.42 10.45 -2.05
C GLY A 63 22.37 11.72 -1.23
N GLY A 64 23.20 11.79 -0.21
CA GLY A 64 23.25 12.94 0.68
C GLY A 64 23.74 12.56 2.07
N SER A 65 23.28 13.30 3.07
CA SER A 65 23.53 13.08 4.49
C SER A 65 22.49 12.13 5.12
N TRP A 66 22.61 11.87 6.41
CA TRP A 66 21.59 11.15 7.18
C TRP A 66 20.20 11.75 7.10
N ILE A 67 20.10 13.07 7.03
CA ILE A 67 18.79 13.73 6.91
C ILE A 67 18.13 13.30 5.60
N ASP A 68 18.88 13.31 4.50
CA ASP A 68 18.40 12.91 3.18
C ASP A 68 18.04 11.42 3.12
N LEU A 69 18.81 10.58 3.83
CA LEU A 69 18.53 9.14 3.92
C LEU A 69 17.23 8.89 4.67
N VAL A 70 17.03 9.53 5.83
CA VAL A 70 15.83 9.37 6.65
C VAL A 70 14.60 9.89 5.91
N MET A 71 14.70 11.05 5.27
CA MET A 71 13.62 11.58 4.42
C MET A 71 13.27 10.59 3.30
N SER A 72 14.28 9.98 2.67
CA SER A 72 14.07 9.04 1.57
C SER A 72 13.52 7.68 2.04
N ALA A 73 14.02 7.16 3.17
CA ALA A 73 13.70 5.82 3.66
C ALA A 73 12.33 5.77 4.37
N LEU A 74 11.94 6.85 5.06
CA LEU A 74 10.70 6.94 5.83
C LEU A 74 9.67 7.89 5.19
N SER A 75 9.96 8.46 4.03
CA SER A 75 9.12 9.46 3.35
C SER A 75 8.79 10.68 4.22
N LEU A 76 9.74 11.13 5.04
CA LEU A 76 9.57 12.26 5.96
C LEU A 76 9.93 13.61 5.34
N ASN A 77 9.33 14.68 5.85
CA ASN A 77 9.83 16.04 5.60
C ASN A 77 11.10 16.31 6.43
N TYR A 78 11.79 17.40 6.09
CA TYR A 78 13.06 17.80 6.71
C TYR A 78 12.98 17.96 8.23
N ILE A 79 11.91 18.55 8.75
CA ILE A 79 11.75 18.80 10.20
C ILE A 79 11.57 17.49 10.96
N ASP A 80 10.76 16.57 10.44
CA ASP A 80 10.51 15.29 11.08
C ASP A 80 11.73 14.36 10.99
N ALA A 81 12.50 14.43 9.89
CA ALA A 81 13.76 13.71 9.77
C ALA A 81 14.81 14.19 10.79
N ILE A 82 14.90 15.51 11.04
CA ILE A 82 15.77 16.09 12.08
C ILE A 82 15.34 15.61 13.47
N LYS A 83 14.04 15.64 13.78
CA LYS A 83 13.53 15.15 15.08
C LYS A 83 13.84 13.68 15.26
N PHE A 84 13.64 12.86 14.23
CA PHE A 84 13.97 11.44 14.27
C PHE A 84 15.46 11.20 14.60
N LEU A 85 16.36 11.86 13.87
CA LEU A 85 17.81 11.74 14.10
C LEU A 85 18.22 12.26 15.48
N ASN A 86 17.65 13.38 15.94
CA ASN A 86 17.90 13.91 17.28
C ASN A 86 17.46 12.91 18.37
N ASN A 87 16.34 12.23 18.17
CA ASN A 87 15.84 11.25 19.14
C ASN A 87 16.70 9.98 19.13
N ILE A 88 17.23 9.57 17.96
CA ILE A 88 18.22 8.49 17.86
C ILE A 88 19.48 8.85 18.66
N GLU A 89 20.02 10.05 18.45
CA GLU A 89 21.27 10.49 19.06
C GLU A 89 21.18 10.53 20.59
N ASN A 90 20.04 10.94 21.14
CA ASN A 90 19.80 11.00 22.58
C ASN A 90 19.32 9.66 23.18
N ALA A 91 19.33 8.57 22.39
CA ALA A 91 18.90 7.23 22.80
C ALA A 91 17.44 7.16 23.34
N GLU A 92 16.59 8.13 22.99
CA GLU A 92 15.18 8.20 23.43
C GLU A 92 14.24 7.30 22.60
N ILE A 93 14.81 6.41 21.78
CA ILE A 93 14.04 5.57 20.87
C ILE A 93 13.77 4.21 21.48
N ASN A 94 12.48 3.98 21.77
CA ASN A 94 11.93 2.64 21.73
C ASN A 94 11.79 2.26 20.25
N ASN A 95 12.61 1.33 19.77
CA ASN A 95 12.70 0.94 18.35
C ASN A 95 11.34 0.53 17.75
N ASP A 96 10.42 0.07 18.60
CA ASP A 96 9.04 -0.29 18.25
C ASP A 96 8.13 0.92 18.00
N TYR A 97 8.36 2.08 18.63
CA TYR A 97 7.53 3.27 18.47
C TYR A 97 7.70 3.88 17.08
N TYR A 98 8.93 4.00 16.57
CA TYR A 98 9.18 4.62 15.26
C TYR A 98 8.97 3.65 14.09
N LYS A 99 9.23 2.34 14.29
CA LYS A 99 8.83 1.30 13.33
C LYS A 99 7.31 1.19 13.14
N LYS A 100 6.52 1.50 14.18
CA LYS A 100 5.05 1.44 14.15
C LYS A 100 4.40 2.75 13.68
N ASN A 101 5.00 3.91 13.96
CA ASN A 101 4.41 5.21 13.63
C ASN A 101 4.89 5.81 12.29
N PHE A 102 6.04 5.38 11.75
CA PHE A 102 6.64 5.97 10.55
C PHE A 102 6.95 4.96 9.43
N SER A 103 6.37 3.76 9.49
CA SER A 103 6.39 2.81 8.38
C SER A 103 5.48 3.25 7.23
N PHE A 104 5.84 4.34 6.55
CA PHE A 104 5.32 4.71 5.24
C PHE A 104 6.40 4.47 4.19
N GLY A 105 6.75 3.20 4.02
CA GLY A 105 7.75 2.74 3.07
C GLY A 105 7.57 1.25 2.80
N CYS A 106 6.81 0.93 1.75
CA CYS A 106 6.79 -0.36 1.03
C CYS A 106 7.16 -1.61 1.84
N GLN A 107 6.34 -2.02 2.81
CA GLN A 107 6.32 -3.45 3.16
C GLN A 107 5.74 -4.19 1.95
N LYS A 108 6.58 -4.92 1.21
CA LYS A 108 6.08 -5.82 0.18
C LYS A 108 5.12 -6.82 0.83
N GLU A 109 3.88 -6.75 0.38
CA GLU A 109 2.78 -7.64 0.70
C GLU A 109 3.21 -9.08 0.41
N LYS A 110 3.63 -9.83 1.42
CA LYS A 110 3.88 -11.27 1.25
C LYS A 110 2.54 -11.99 1.14
N GLU A 111 2.32 -12.67 0.02
CA GLU A 111 1.17 -13.55 -0.17
C GLU A 111 1.35 -14.77 0.74
N PHE A 112 0.60 -14.81 1.85
CA PHE A 112 0.71 -15.87 2.86
C PHE A 112 -0.18 -17.07 2.52
N LYS A 113 0.36 -18.29 2.61
CA LYS A 113 -0.39 -19.56 2.46
C LYS A 113 -0.25 -20.43 3.72
N PRO A 114 -1.27 -20.48 4.60
CA PRO A 114 -1.25 -21.31 5.81
C PRO A 114 -1.41 -22.82 5.51
N THR A 115 -0.89 -23.66 6.40
CA THR A 115 -1.06 -25.14 6.37
C THR A 115 -2.48 -25.57 6.75
N ALA A 116 -3.13 -24.85 7.66
CA ALA A 116 -4.55 -24.97 7.98
C ALA A 116 -5.11 -23.59 8.34
N PHE A 117 -6.31 -23.29 7.84
CA PHE A 117 -6.96 -21.99 7.98
C PHE A 117 -8.46 -22.17 8.22
N GLU A 118 -8.99 -21.49 9.22
CA GLU A 118 -10.42 -21.53 9.53
C GLU A 118 -10.95 -20.12 9.82
N ILE A 119 -12.04 -19.74 9.14
CA ILE A 119 -12.78 -18.52 9.49
C ILE A 119 -13.58 -18.84 10.75
N THR A 120 -13.33 -18.09 11.83
CA THR A 120 -14.07 -18.27 13.08
C THR A 120 -15.32 -17.40 13.11
N THR A 121 -15.21 -16.12 12.74
CA THR A 121 -16.34 -15.20 12.70
C THR A 121 -16.19 -14.12 11.63
N ILE A 122 -17.33 -13.60 11.18
CA ILE A 122 -17.43 -12.45 10.27
C ILE A 122 -18.36 -11.44 10.93
N THR A 123 -17.84 -10.24 11.20
CA THR A 123 -18.58 -9.19 11.93
C THR A 123 -18.39 -7.83 11.27
N GLU A 124 -19.14 -6.83 11.72
CA GLU A 124 -18.73 -5.44 11.51
C GLU A 124 -17.38 -5.17 12.15
N ILE A 125 -16.69 -4.15 11.63
CA ILE A 125 -15.35 -3.78 12.09
C ILE A 125 -15.45 -3.15 13.47
N LYS A 126 -14.84 -3.82 14.45
CA LYS A 126 -14.77 -3.38 15.85
C LYS A 126 -13.35 -3.40 16.41
N ASN A 127 -12.45 -4.15 15.77
CA ASN A 127 -11.05 -4.25 16.17
C ASN A 127 -10.33 -2.91 15.90
N PHE A 128 -9.79 -2.30 16.96
CA PHE A 128 -9.10 -1.01 16.90
C PHE A 128 -7.87 -1.03 15.99
N GLU A 129 -7.10 -2.12 15.94
CA GLU A 129 -5.93 -2.23 15.06
C GLU A 129 -6.34 -2.20 13.57
N LEU A 130 -7.49 -2.77 13.22
CA LEU A 130 -8.03 -2.70 11.86
C LEU A 130 -8.55 -1.30 11.52
N ILE A 131 -9.11 -0.59 12.50
CA ILE A 131 -9.55 0.80 12.35
C ILE A 131 -8.34 1.71 12.17
N ASP A 132 -7.31 1.56 13.01
CA ASP A 132 -6.05 2.30 12.89
C ASP A 132 -5.38 2.03 11.54
N TYR A 133 -5.42 0.79 11.05
CA TYR A 133 -4.92 0.44 9.72
C TYR A 133 -5.72 1.10 8.58
N LEU A 134 -7.05 1.24 8.70
CA LEU A 134 -7.84 2.00 7.74
C LEU A 134 -7.46 3.49 7.75
N HIS A 135 -7.33 4.07 8.94
CA HIS A 135 -6.96 5.48 9.13
C HIS A 135 -5.55 5.78 8.61
N SER A 136 -4.58 4.89 8.83
CA SER A 136 -3.22 5.04 8.29
C SER A 136 -3.20 5.02 6.76
N ARG A 137 -4.22 4.42 6.15
CA ARG A 137 -4.45 4.42 4.69
C ARG A 137 -5.43 5.51 4.23
N ALA A 138 -5.67 6.52 5.08
CA ALA A 138 -6.57 7.65 4.85
C ALA A 138 -8.03 7.27 4.54
N VAL A 139 -8.48 6.09 4.98
CA VAL A 139 -9.86 5.61 4.85
C VAL A 139 -10.55 5.74 6.20
N TYR A 140 -11.61 6.55 6.28
CA TYR A 140 -12.38 6.78 7.51
C TYR A 140 -13.82 6.27 7.40
N PHE A 141 -14.34 6.16 6.17
CA PHE A 141 -15.64 5.56 5.89
C PHE A 141 -15.51 4.06 5.70
N ILE A 142 -16.29 3.34 6.50
CA ILE A 142 -16.40 1.89 6.45
C ILE A 142 -17.66 1.55 5.64
N PRO A 143 -17.53 1.05 4.41
CA PRO A 143 -18.69 0.63 3.64
C PRO A 143 -19.21 -0.73 4.13
N ASP A 144 -20.52 -0.96 4.01
CA ASP A 144 -21.20 -2.17 4.51
C ASP A 144 -20.67 -3.49 3.95
N TRP A 145 -19.96 -3.44 2.82
CA TRP A 145 -19.36 -4.62 2.19
C TRP A 145 -18.00 -5.01 2.78
N LEU A 146 -17.37 -4.14 3.56
CA LEU A 146 -16.12 -4.42 4.26
C LEU A 146 -16.45 -5.04 5.62
N LYS A 147 -15.88 -6.21 5.91
CA LYS A 147 -16.11 -6.92 7.17
C LYS A 147 -14.82 -7.15 7.93
N GLN A 148 -14.92 -7.27 9.24
CA GLN A 148 -13.88 -7.88 10.03
C GLN A 148 -14.05 -9.40 9.97
N ILE A 149 -12.98 -10.09 9.58
CA ILE A 149 -12.92 -11.54 9.54
C ILE A 149 -11.90 -11.99 10.58
N ASN A 150 -12.39 -12.71 11.58
CA ASN A 150 -11.54 -13.38 12.55
C ASN A 150 -11.28 -14.80 12.07
N TYR A 151 -10.04 -15.26 12.20
CA TYR A 151 -9.61 -16.55 11.69
C TYR A 151 -8.50 -17.15 12.54
N SER A 152 -8.35 -18.47 12.44
CA SER A 152 -7.25 -19.21 13.05
C SER A 152 -6.28 -19.69 11.97
N ILE A 153 -4.99 -19.68 12.28
CA ILE A 153 -3.93 -20.32 11.49
C ILE A 153 -3.22 -21.32 12.40
N ILE A 154 -3.00 -22.54 11.92
CA ILE A 154 -2.12 -23.51 12.59
C ILE A 154 -0.74 -23.47 11.95
N LYS A 155 0.29 -23.21 12.76
CA LYS A 155 1.70 -23.22 12.35
C LYS A 155 2.55 -23.86 13.44
N ASN A 156 3.41 -24.82 13.08
CA ASN A 156 4.28 -25.54 14.03
C ASN A 156 3.51 -26.12 15.25
N ASN A 157 2.34 -26.74 14.99
CA ASN A 157 1.42 -27.26 16.01
C ASN A 157 0.91 -26.21 17.03
N LYS A 158 0.99 -24.91 16.70
CA LYS A 158 0.40 -23.81 17.49
C LYS A 158 -0.70 -23.12 16.69
N THR A 159 -1.80 -22.80 17.37
CA THR A 159 -2.93 -22.06 16.80
C THR A 159 -2.78 -20.57 17.07
N TYR A 160 -2.87 -19.76 16.02
CA TYR A 160 -2.79 -18.31 16.06
C TYR A 160 -4.13 -17.72 15.65
N LEU A 161 -4.76 -16.96 16.55
CA LEU A 161 -5.98 -16.21 16.26
C LEU A 161 -5.59 -14.83 15.71
N ASN A 162 -6.26 -14.44 14.63
CA ASN A 162 -5.97 -13.20 13.92
C ASN A 162 -7.26 -12.54 13.45
N SER A 163 -7.16 -11.25 13.13
CA SER A 163 -8.23 -10.46 12.52
C SER A 163 -7.72 -9.77 11.25
N ALA A 164 -8.59 -9.65 10.25
CA ALA A 164 -8.31 -8.89 9.03
C ALA A 164 -9.57 -8.22 8.50
N LEU A 165 -9.38 -7.16 7.72
CA LEU A 165 -10.38 -6.66 6.81
C LEU A 165 -10.66 -7.72 5.75
N GLY A 166 -11.93 -7.89 5.38
CA GLY A 166 -12.35 -8.92 4.46
C GLY A 166 -13.40 -8.40 3.48
N ILE A 167 -13.22 -8.75 2.21
CA ILE A 167 -14.24 -8.55 1.18
C ILE A 167 -14.60 -9.89 0.55
N LYS A 168 -15.90 -10.11 0.33
CA LYS A 168 -16.39 -11.31 -0.36
C LYS A 168 -16.18 -11.17 -1.86
N ASN A 169 -15.68 -12.21 -2.52
CA ASN A 169 -15.51 -12.27 -3.96
C ASN A 169 -16.65 -13.03 -4.65
N SER A 170 -16.71 -12.94 -5.97
CA SER A 170 -17.75 -13.56 -6.80
C SER A 170 -17.75 -15.10 -6.77
N ALA A 171 -16.66 -15.72 -6.30
CA ALA A 171 -16.61 -17.17 -6.03
C ALA A 171 -17.14 -17.54 -4.63
N GLY A 172 -17.70 -16.59 -3.89
CA GLY A 172 -18.20 -16.79 -2.52
C GLY A 172 -17.09 -16.91 -1.47
N ARG A 173 -15.84 -16.59 -1.84
CA ARG A 173 -14.69 -16.64 -0.95
C ARG A 173 -14.27 -15.23 -0.52
N TYR A 174 -13.14 -15.08 0.18
CA TYR A 174 -12.75 -13.81 0.78
C TYR A 174 -11.32 -13.41 0.42
N ALA A 175 -11.14 -12.14 0.07
CA ALA A 175 -9.83 -11.49 0.09
C ALA A 175 -9.67 -10.80 1.45
N LEU A 176 -8.59 -11.14 2.15
CA LEU A 176 -8.24 -10.63 3.47
C LEU A 176 -7.08 -9.66 3.41
N ARG A 177 -7.13 -8.65 4.28
CA ARG A 177 -6.06 -7.70 4.47
C ARG A 177 -5.98 -7.14 5.88
N ASN A 178 -4.79 -7.14 6.44
CA ASN A 178 -4.43 -6.30 7.59
C ASN A 178 -3.06 -5.66 7.30
N GLU A 179 -2.51 -4.92 8.27
CA GLU A 179 -1.22 -4.24 8.12
C GLU A 179 -0.09 -5.19 7.66
N LYS A 180 -0.13 -6.45 8.09
CA LYS A 180 0.96 -7.42 7.91
C LYS A 180 0.70 -8.46 6.82
N ILE A 181 -0.57 -8.70 6.48
CA ILE A 181 -1.00 -9.84 5.66
C ILE A 181 -1.92 -9.36 4.55
N LYS A 182 -1.63 -9.82 3.34
CA LYS A 182 -2.57 -9.87 2.22
C LYS A 182 -2.74 -11.33 1.81
N MET A 183 -3.99 -11.80 1.79
CA MET A 183 -4.26 -13.21 1.54
C MET A 183 -5.60 -13.39 0.85
N ASN A 184 -5.66 -14.33 -0.09
CA ASN A 184 -6.92 -14.81 -0.63
C ASN A 184 -7.26 -16.15 0.01
N ILE A 185 -8.45 -16.26 0.60
CA ILE A 185 -8.97 -17.53 1.09
C ILE A 185 -9.62 -18.23 -0.09
N GLY A 186 -9.12 -19.39 -0.49
CA GLY A 186 -9.69 -20.16 -1.59
C GLY A 186 -9.52 -19.51 -2.97
N LYS A 187 -10.49 -19.70 -3.85
CA LYS A 187 -10.42 -19.25 -5.26
C LYS A 187 -10.40 -17.73 -5.35
N SER A 188 -9.33 -17.17 -5.94
CA SER A 188 -9.26 -15.75 -6.29
C SER A 188 -10.28 -15.42 -7.39
N ALA A 189 -10.96 -14.29 -7.21
CA ALA A 189 -11.95 -13.76 -8.13
C ALA A 189 -12.19 -12.27 -7.83
N TYR A 190 -12.84 -11.55 -8.74
CA TYR A 190 -13.27 -10.16 -8.52
C TYR A 190 -14.36 -10.07 -7.45
N SER A 191 -14.47 -8.93 -6.78
CA SER A 191 -15.59 -8.55 -5.91
C SER A 191 -16.46 -7.52 -6.61
N LEU A 192 -17.77 -7.69 -6.61
CA LEU A 192 -18.74 -6.75 -7.19
C LEU A 192 -19.69 -6.26 -6.10
N PHE A 193 -19.81 -4.95 -5.97
CA PHE A 193 -20.73 -4.28 -5.06
C PHE A 193 -21.70 -3.44 -5.88
N SER A 194 -22.98 -3.82 -5.87
CA SER A 194 -24.03 -3.13 -6.62
C SER A 194 -24.91 -2.32 -5.68
N LYS A 195 -24.94 -1.00 -5.89
CA LYS A 195 -25.84 -0.06 -5.18
C LYS A 195 -26.74 0.70 -6.14
N ASP A 196 -26.39 0.80 -7.42
CA ASP A 196 -27.18 1.48 -8.43
C ASP A 196 -28.00 0.49 -9.28
N PRO A 197 -29.31 0.37 -9.06
CA PRO A 197 -30.16 -0.52 -9.85
C PRO A 197 -30.27 -0.07 -11.31
N LYS A 198 -29.99 1.20 -11.62
CA LYS A 198 -30.05 1.76 -12.97
C LYS A 198 -28.74 1.59 -13.74
N LYS A 199 -27.68 1.04 -13.12
CA LYS A 199 -26.38 0.78 -13.76
C LYS A 199 -25.81 2.02 -14.47
N GLN A 200 -25.98 3.22 -13.89
CA GLN A 200 -25.51 4.47 -14.48
C GLN A 200 -23.98 4.57 -14.46
N LEU A 201 -23.34 4.15 -13.36
CA LEU A 201 -21.91 4.33 -13.15
C LEU A 201 -21.30 3.13 -12.44
N ILE A 202 -20.18 2.64 -12.96
CA ILE A 202 -19.33 1.66 -12.28
C ILE A 202 -17.88 2.13 -12.20
N PHE A 203 -17.27 1.95 -11.03
CA PHE A 203 -15.83 2.08 -10.84
C PHE A 203 -15.15 0.72 -10.94
N VAL A 204 -14.00 0.66 -11.60
CA VAL A 204 -13.15 -0.53 -11.73
C VAL A 204 -11.80 -0.24 -11.08
N VAL A 205 -11.44 -1.02 -10.07
CA VAL A 205 -10.18 -0.86 -9.32
C VAL A 205 -9.46 -2.20 -9.16
N GLU A 206 -8.16 -2.18 -8.88
CA GLU A 206 -7.37 -3.41 -8.74
C GLU A 206 -7.44 -4.02 -7.34
N GLY A 207 -7.26 -3.18 -6.32
CA GLY A 207 -7.12 -3.60 -4.93
C GLY A 207 -8.26 -3.18 -4.00
N MET A 208 -8.29 -3.82 -2.83
CA MET A 208 -9.25 -3.50 -1.76
C MET A 208 -9.18 -2.03 -1.36
N PHE A 209 -7.98 -1.49 -1.16
CA PHE A 209 -7.79 -0.12 -0.69
C PHE A 209 -8.10 0.95 -1.75
N ASP A 210 -7.94 0.63 -3.03
CA ASP A 210 -8.41 1.50 -4.12
C ASP A 210 -9.93 1.57 -4.10
N GLY A 211 -10.60 0.42 -3.88
CA GLY A 211 -12.04 0.36 -3.71
C GLY A 211 -12.54 1.15 -2.49
N LEU A 212 -11.80 1.07 -1.38
CA LEU A 212 -12.06 1.88 -0.20
C LEU A 212 -11.84 3.37 -0.45
N THR A 213 -10.86 3.73 -1.27
CA THR A 213 -10.61 5.12 -1.69
C THR A 213 -11.78 5.67 -2.51
N VAL A 214 -12.32 4.87 -3.44
CA VAL A 214 -13.55 5.23 -4.17
C VAL A 214 -14.71 5.42 -3.18
N ALA A 215 -14.88 4.51 -2.22
CA ALA A 215 -15.93 4.61 -1.21
C ALA A 215 -15.80 5.87 -0.35
N GLU A 216 -14.57 6.21 0.05
CA GLU A 216 -14.24 7.42 0.82
C GLU A 216 -14.57 8.70 0.03
N LYS A 217 -14.28 8.74 -1.28
CA LYS A 217 -14.51 9.95 -2.11
C LYS A 217 -15.94 10.09 -2.64
N MET A 218 -16.66 8.98 -2.76
CA MET A 218 -17.99 8.93 -3.35
C MET A 218 -19.10 8.69 -2.33
N LYS A 219 -18.86 8.99 -1.05
CA LYS A 219 -19.88 8.87 0.02
C LYS A 219 -21.19 9.57 -0.38
N GLY A 220 -22.31 8.89 -0.15
CA GLY A 220 -23.65 9.41 -0.47
C GLY A 220 -24.01 9.39 -1.97
N ARG A 221 -23.15 8.92 -2.86
CA ARG A 221 -23.46 8.77 -4.30
C ARG A 221 -23.87 7.35 -4.64
N LEU A 222 -24.72 7.21 -5.67
CA LEU A 222 -25.08 5.92 -6.25
C LEU A 222 -24.07 5.55 -7.35
N TYR A 223 -23.39 4.43 -7.15
CA TYR A 223 -22.45 3.83 -8.10
C TYR A 223 -22.28 2.35 -7.75
N ASP A 224 -21.86 1.58 -8.73
CA ASP A 224 -21.37 0.23 -8.51
C ASP A 224 -19.84 0.23 -8.48
N LEU A 225 -19.26 -0.77 -7.81
CA LEU A 225 -17.82 -0.92 -7.68
C LEU A 225 -17.44 -2.36 -7.97
N ILE A 226 -16.45 -2.54 -8.84
CA ILE A 226 -15.77 -3.81 -9.02
C ILE A 226 -14.32 -3.68 -8.56
N ILE A 227 -13.91 -4.57 -7.67
CA ILE A 227 -12.54 -4.74 -7.21
C ILE A 227 -12.02 -6.01 -7.87
N LEU A 228 -11.01 -5.90 -8.73
CA LEU A 228 -10.51 -7.04 -9.48
C LEU A 228 -9.83 -8.07 -8.57
N ASN A 229 -9.22 -7.67 -7.46
CA ASN A 229 -8.40 -8.54 -6.59
C ASN A 229 -7.21 -9.17 -7.35
N SER A 230 -6.65 -8.42 -8.31
CA SER A 230 -5.64 -8.77 -9.33
C SER A 230 -6.18 -8.62 -10.74
N VAL A 231 -5.38 -8.02 -11.64
CA VAL A 231 -5.66 -7.94 -13.08
C VAL A 231 -5.93 -9.29 -13.74
N LYS A 232 -5.44 -10.40 -13.18
CA LYS A 232 -5.73 -11.76 -13.66
C LYS A 232 -7.22 -12.12 -13.61
N ASN A 233 -7.98 -11.49 -12.72
CA ASN A 233 -9.41 -11.71 -12.57
C ASN A 233 -10.26 -10.92 -13.57
N LEU A 234 -9.65 -10.05 -14.39
CA LEU A 234 -10.31 -9.46 -15.55
C LEU A 234 -10.57 -10.55 -16.58
N ASN A 235 -11.79 -11.08 -16.60
CA ASN A 235 -12.18 -12.17 -17.50
C ASN A 235 -13.41 -11.77 -18.33
N GLY A 236 -13.87 -12.67 -19.22
CA GLY A 236 -15.02 -12.39 -20.10
C GLY A 236 -16.31 -12.05 -19.34
N LEU A 237 -16.52 -12.62 -18.15
CA LEU A 237 -17.68 -12.28 -17.32
C LEU A 237 -17.60 -10.86 -16.78
N VAL A 238 -16.42 -10.43 -16.32
CA VAL A 238 -16.19 -9.04 -15.90
C VAL A 238 -16.47 -8.08 -17.06
N LEU A 239 -15.94 -8.37 -18.26
CA LEU A 239 -16.18 -7.55 -19.43
C LEU A 239 -17.67 -7.48 -19.79
N LYS A 240 -18.39 -8.61 -19.74
CA LYS A 240 -19.84 -8.66 -19.95
C LYS A 240 -20.61 -7.85 -18.91
N ILE A 241 -20.19 -7.87 -17.65
CA ILE A 241 -20.80 -7.06 -16.58
C ILE A 241 -20.63 -5.58 -16.89
N LEU A 242 -19.40 -5.16 -17.21
CA LEU A 242 -19.06 -3.77 -17.50
C LEU A 242 -19.86 -3.20 -18.69
N SER A 243 -20.09 -4.02 -19.73
CA SER A 243 -20.88 -3.60 -20.91
C SER A 243 -22.34 -3.23 -20.60
N ASN A 244 -22.87 -3.59 -19.42
CA ASN A 244 -24.25 -3.26 -19.02
C ASN A 244 -24.38 -1.88 -18.34
N TYR A 245 -23.27 -1.16 -18.15
CA TYR A 245 -23.28 0.15 -17.50
C TYR A 245 -23.29 1.28 -18.53
N LYS A 246 -23.83 2.44 -18.13
CA LYS A 246 -23.80 3.64 -18.98
C LYS A 246 -22.47 4.40 -18.94
N ASN A 247 -21.75 4.32 -17.83
CA ASN A 247 -20.45 4.95 -17.67
C ASN A 247 -19.52 4.04 -16.87
N ILE A 248 -18.29 3.91 -17.33
CA ILE A 248 -17.24 3.15 -16.67
C ILE A 248 -16.12 4.13 -16.28
N ILE A 249 -15.71 4.12 -15.01
CA ILE A 249 -14.54 4.82 -14.53
C ILE A 249 -13.48 3.81 -14.09
N LEU A 250 -12.32 3.85 -14.74
CA LEU A 250 -11.17 3.02 -14.43
C LEU A 250 -10.25 3.75 -13.47
N ALA A 251 -9.94 3.13 -12.34
CA ALA A 251 -8.89 3.56 -11.43
C ALA A 251 -7.97 2.37 -11.14
N LEU A 252 -7.27 1.98 -12.20
CA LEU A 252 -6.29 0.89 -12.22
C LEU A 252 -4.89 1.44 -11.92
N ASP A 253 -3.99 0.57 -11.49
CA ASP A 253 -2.65 0.95 -11.07
C ASP A 253 -1.86 1.54 -12.26
N ASN A 254 -0.90 2.40 -11.96
CA ASN A 254 -0.06 3.06 -12.96
C ASN A 254 1.12 2.19 -13.44
N ASP A 255 1.08 0.89 -13.16
CA ASP A 255 2.06 -0.09 -13.62
C ASP A 255 1.69 -0.71 -14.98
N GLU A 256 2.51 -1.64 -15.46
CA GLU A 256 2.28 -2.33 -16.74
C GLU A 256 1.02 -3.23 -16.71
N GLY A 257 0.74 -3.86 -15.57
CA GLY A 257 -0.42 -4.72 -15.40
C GLY A 257 -1.72 -3.93 -15.49
N GLY A 258 -1.80 -2.80 -14.80
CA GLY A 258 -2.96 -1.89 -14.84
C GLY A 258 -3.17 -1.28 -16.23
N LYS A 259 -2.09 -0.90 -16.92
CA LYS A 259 -2.16 -0.43 -18.32
C LYS A 259 -2.70 -1.50 -19.28
N GLU A 260 -2.24 -2.74 -19.17
CA GLU A 260 -2.74 -3.81 -20.04
C GLU A 260 -4.20 -4.16 -19.72
N ALA A 261 -4.58 -4.17 -18.44
CA ALA A 261 -5.97 -4.35 -18.02
C ALA A 261 -6.88 -3.24 -18.58
N GLN A 262 -6.46 -1.97 -18.50
CA GLN A 262 -7.14 -0.83 -19.10
C GLN A 262 -7.33 -1.02 -20.60
N ASN A 263 -6.25 -1.33 -21.33
CA ASN A 263 -6.30 -1.52 -22.78
C ASN A 263 -7.25 -2.66 -23.16
N ARG A 264 -7.22 -3.76 -22.42
CA ARG A 264 -8.11 -4.91 -22.64
C ARG A 264 -9.59 -4.53 -22.47
N ILE A 265 -9.92 -3.72 -21.47
CA ILE A 265 -11.28 -3.22 -21.27
C ILE A 265 -11.70 -2.32 -22.44
N ILE A 266 -10.88 -1.34 -22.82
CA ILE A 266 -11.16 -0.40 -23.91
C ILE A 266 -11.31 -1.12 -25.26
N ARG A 267 -10.47 -2.11 -25.55
CA ARG A 267 -10.56 -2.90 -26.81
C ARG A 267 -11.89 -3.66 -26.90
N HIS A 268 -12.40 -4.16 -25.77
CA HIS A 268 -13.58 -5.04 -25.73
C HIS A 268 -14.91 -4.28 -25.62
N ILE A 269 -14.91 -3.14 -24.93
CA ILE A 269 -16.13 -2.36 -24.67
C ILE A 269 -16.05 -1.06 -25.49
N LYS A 270 -16.73 -1.05 -26.63
CA LYS A 270 -16.75 0.11 -27.55
C LYS A 270 -17.99 0.99 -27.42
N SER A 271 -19.07 0.46 -26.85
CA SER A 271 -20.40 1.10 -26.83
C SER A 271 -20.66 1.95 -25.60
N VAL A 272 -19.73 1.97 -24.63
CA VAL A 272 -19.90 2.63 -23.34
C VAL A 272 -18.76 3.63 -23.15
N PRO A 273 -19.04 4.87 -22.70
CA PRO A 273 -18.01 5.80 -22.26
C PRO A 273 -17.12 5.21 -21.16
N ILE A 274 -15.81 5.22 -21.40
CA ILE A 274 -14.79 4.73 -20.45
C ILE A 274 -13.84 5.88 -20.14
N ASN A 275 -13.87 6.31 -18.88
CA ASN A 275 -12.98 7.35 -18.36
C ASN A 275 -11.94 6.73 -17.44
N LYS A 276 -10.76 7.35 -17.34
CA LYS A 276 -9.72 6.95 -16.39
C LYS A 276 -9.56 8.02 -15.31
N LEU A 277 -9.45 7.61 -14.05
CA LEU A 277 -8.93 8.49 -13.00
C LEU A 277 -7.44 8.73 -13.23
N THR A 278 -7.05 9.99 -13.19
CA THR A 278 -5.67 10.44 -13.33
C THR A 278 -5.09 10.78 -11.97
N PHE A 279 -4.00 10.10 -11.63
CA PHE A 279 -3.17 10.33 -10.45
C PHE A 279 -1.71 9.96 -10.81
N LYS A 280 -0.73 10.47 -10.07
CA LYS A 280 0.71 10.24 -10.31
C LYS A 280 1.25 9.07 -9.51
N ALA A 281 0.70 8.83 -8.33
CA ALA A 281 1.08 7.72 -7.47
C ALA A 281 0.93 6.35 -8.16
N LYS A 282 1.50 5.30 -7.57
CA LYS A 282 1.45 3.96 -8.14
C LYS A 282 0.01 3.43 -8.19
N ASP A 283 -0.73 3.60 -7.10
CA ASP A 283 -2.12 3.17 -6.96
C ASP A 283 -3.02 4.31 -6.43
N LEU A 284 -4.33 4.09 -6.48
CA LEU A 284 -5.30 5.13 -6.16
C LEU A 284 -5.26 5.49 -4.66
N ASN A 285 -5.03 4.49 -3.79
CA ASN A 285 -4.98 4.75 -2.36
C ASN A 285 -3.69 5.47 -1.94
N GLU A 286 -2.57 5.20 -2.59
CA GLU A 286 -1.35 5.98 -2.43
C GLU A 286 -1.57 7.45 -2.85
N ALA A 287 -2.27 7.68 -3.97
CA ALA A 287 -2.64 9.03 -4.39
C ALA A 287 -3.49 9.76 -3.32
N LEU A 288 -4.40 9.05 -2.65
CA LEU A 288 -5.19 9.59 -1.54
C LEU A 288 -4.30 10.01 -0.37
N ILE A 289 -3.37 9.16 0.04
CA ILE A 289 -2.46 9.39 1.18
C ILE A 289 -1.52 10.56 0.89
N LEU A 290 -0.99 10.63 -0.33
CA LEU A 290 -0.16 11.73 -0.81
C LEU A 290 -0.95 13.02 -1.09
N LYS A 291 -2.27 13.01 -0.89
CA LYS A 291 -3.18 14.14 -1.16
C LYS A 291 -3.05 14.67 -2.59
N GLU A 292 -2.80 13.78 -3.55
CA GLU A 292 -2.73 14.14 -4.95
C GLU A 292 -4.08 14.62 -5.48
N LYS A 293 -4.04 15.46 -6.51
CA LYS A 293 -5.23 15.81 -7.27
C LYS A 293 -5.68 14.61 -8.09
N ILE A 294 -6.65 13.86 -7.58
CA ILE A 294 -7.32 12.79 -8.31
C ILE A 294 -8.34 13.42 -9.25
N GLY A 295 -8.02 13.44 -10.54
CA GLY A 295 -8.89 13.94 -11.59
C GLY A 295 -9.54 12.79 -12.37
N VAL A 296 -10.59 13.09 -13.11
CA VAL A 296 -10.99 12.26 -14.26
C VAL A 296 -10.26 12.88 -15.46
N ALA A 297 -9.59 12.07 -16.29
CA ALA A 297 -9.09 12.56 -17.58
C ALA A 297 -10.28 13.12 -18.37
N LEU A 298 -10.35 14.46 -18.46
CA LEU A 298 -11.52 15.18 -18.94
C LEU A 298 -11.54 15.23 -20.47
N CYS A 299 -12.58 14.62 -21.04
CA CYS A 299 -13.47 15.31 -21.97
C CYS A 299 -14.93 14.99 -21.55
N GLN A 300 -15.55 15.93 -20.82
CA GLN A 300 -17.00 16.15 -20.64
C GLN A 300 -17.86 14.98 -20.06
N LEU A 301 -18.19 15.08 -18.77
CA LEU A 301 -19.48 14.67 -18.22
C LEU A 301 -20.36 15.92 -18.09
#